data_AF-H1SBB9-F1
#
_entry.id   AF-H1SBB9-F1
#
_cell.length_a   1.000
_cell.length_b   1.000
_cell.length_c   1.000
_cell.angle_alpha   90.00
_cell.angle_beta   90.00
_cell.angle_gamma   90.00
#
_symmetry.space_group_name_H-M   'P 1'
#
loop_
_entity.id
_entity.type
_entity.pdbx_description
1 polymer ?
#
loop_
_entity_poly.entity_id
_entity_poly.type
_entity_poly.pdbx_seq_one_letter_code
_entity_poly.pdbx_strand_id
1 'polypeptide(L)'
;MEDIAMPRHLRLRLRLAIAGGKAVALAVCAGLVFIAGASFPISAPAATPGESPAAAGVDRSSPDRMVRAAVEGVLATIQANPDTRNGDLDKITAVVRQQFLPYTDFQRTTRLAVGSAWRSATPEQQKQLYEQFQTLLVRSYALSLSQVREQALKFRYKAPRTSGNDVVVETSVLNKGDEVKIDYRLQRGAAGWSIYDINMSGAWLIEVYRRQFADIVAKGGIEGLVKYLARHNAA
;
A
#
# COMPACT_ATOMS: atom_id res chain seq x y z
N MET A 1 -15.21 -36.26 -1.82
CA MET A 1 -14.03 -35.40 -2.02
C MET A 1 -14.31 -34.61 -3.28
N GLU A 2 -15.12 -33.58 -3.13
CA GLU A 2 -15.73 -32.85 -4.26
C GLU A 2 -14.95 -31.57 -4.52
N ASP A 3 -14.48 -31.49 -5.76
CA ASP A 3 -13.74 -30.40 -6.37
C ASP A 3 -14.60 -29.13 -6.35
N ILE A 4 -14.21 -28.11 -5.58
CA ILE A 4 -14.87 -26.79 -5.56
C ILE A 4 -14.43 -26.02 -6.81
N ALA A 5 -14.89 -26.50 -7.97
CA ALA A 5 -14.67 -25.88 -9.26
C ALA A 5 -15.57 -24.64 -9.39
N MET A 6 -14.94 -23.46 -9.45
CA MET A 6 -15.60 -22.16 -9.61
C MET A 6 -16.55 -22.15 -10.84
N PRO A 7 -17.81 -21.70 -10.71
CA PRO A 7 -18.82 -21.78 -11.77
C PRO A 7 -18.49 -20.89 -12.98
N ARG A 8 -18.82 -21.38 -14.20
CA ARG A 8 -18.44 -20.77 -15.49
C ARG A 8 -18.83 -19.29 -15.64
N HIS A 9 -19.94 -18.85 -15.05
CA HIS A 9 -20.38 -17.46 -15.12
C HIS A 9 -19.52 -16.52 -14.25
N LEU A 10 -18.91 -17.02 -13.16
CA LEU A 10 -17.93 -16.26 -12.37
C LEU A 10 -16.60 -16.11 -13.10
N ARG A 11 -16.15 -17.16 -13.81
CA ARG A 11 -14.93 -17.11 -14.63
C ARG A 11 -15.04 -16.08 -15.77
N LEU A 12 -16.23 -15.92 -16.33
CA LEU A 12 -16.50 -14.94 -17.37
C LEU A 12 -16.49 -13.49 -16.84
N ARG A 13 -17.04 -13.26 -15.64
CA ARG A 13 -16.98 -11.96 -14.96
C ARG A 13 -15.56 -11.58 -14.54
N LEU A 14 -14.76 -12.54 -14.09
CA LEU A 14 -13.34 -12.32 -13.79
C LEU A 14 -12.53 -11.98 -15.05
N ARG A 15 -12.80 -12.66 -16.18
CA ARG A 15 -12.16 -12.36 -17.46
C ARG A 15 -12.57 -11.00 -18.05
N LEU A 16 -13.83 -10.58 -17.91
CA LEU A 16 -14.27 -9.24 -18.34
C LEU A 16 -13.69 -8.12 -17.47
N ALA A 17 -13.49 -8.34 -16.17
CA ALA A 17 -12.86 -7.37 -15.28
C ALA A 17 -11.37 -7.13 -15.61
N ILE A 18 -10.68 -8.15 -16.17
CA ILE A 18 -9.29 -8.06 -16.60
C ILE A 18 -9.16 -7.42 -18.00
N ALA A 19 -10.18 -7.54 -18.86
CA ALA A 19 -10.13 -7.06 -20.25
C ALA A 19 -10.58 -5.59 -20.44
N GLY A 20 -11.23 -4.96 -19.47
CA GLY A 20 -11.70 -3.59 -19.61
C GLY A 20 -11.46 -2.75 -18.37
N GLY A 21 -10.33 -2.05 -18.30
CA GLY A 21 -10.05 -0.83 -17.50
C GLY A 21 -10.18 -0.87 -15.96
N LYS A 22 -11.02 -1.76 -15.42
CA LYS A 22 -11.48 -1.82 -14.04
C LYS A 22 -10.51 -2.53 -13.10
N ALA A 23 -9.46 -3.17 -13.64
CA ALA A 23 -8.58 -4.05 -12.89
C ALA A 23 -7.72 -3.32 -11.83
N VAL A 24 -7.38 -2.04 -12.04
CA VAL A 24 -6.48 -1.33 -11.11
C VAL A 24 -7.14 -1.06 -9.75
N ALA A 25 -8.46 -0.84 -9.71
CA ALA A 25 -9.17 -0.52 -8.46
C ALA A 25 -9.69 -1.76 -7.70
N LEU A 26 -9.89 -2.89 -8.40
CA LEU A 26 -10.44 -4.11 -7.79
C LEU A 26 -9.36 -5.07 -7.25
N ALA A 27 -8.13 -4.99 -7.77
CA ALA A 27 -7.02 -5.84 -7.33
C ALA A 27 -6.52 -5.52 -5.91
N VAL A 28 -6.82 -4.33 -5.38
CA VAL A 28 -6.37 -3.87 -4.06
C VAL A 28 -7.02 -4.67 -2.91
N CYS A 29 -8.21 -5.24 -3.10
CA CYS A 29 -8.93 -5.95 -2.04
C CYS A 29 -8.88 -7.48 -2.12
N ALA A 30 -8.28 -8.07 -3.15
CA ALA A 30 -8.36 -9.51 -3.40
C ALA A 30 -7.02 -10.20 -3.75
N GLY A 31 -5.88 -9.60 -3.39
CA GLY A 31 -4.55 -10.20 -3.53
C GLY A 31 -4.27 -11.24 -2.43
N LEU A 32 -5.08 -12.29 -2.36
CA LEU A 32 -4.85 -13.45 -1.53
C LEU A 32 -4.78 -14.67 -2.45
N VAL A 33 -3.67 -15.39 -2.32
CA VAL A 33 -3.40 -16.77 -2.74
C VAL A 33 -2.74 -16.98 -4.12
N PHE A 34 -1.64 -17.73 -4.05
CA PHE A 34 -0.77 -18.32 -5.09
C PHE A 34 0.26 -17.33 -5.66
N ILE A 35 1.57 -17.63 -5.64
CA ILE A 35 2.19 -18.72 -6.40
C ILE A 35 3.49 -19.22 -5.72
N ALA A 36 3.81 -20.48 -6.00
CA ALA A 36 4.92 -21.24 -5.44
C ALA A 36 6.30 -20.85 -5.98
N GLY A 37 7.27 -20.79 -5.07
CA GLY A 37 8.52 -21.55 -5.11
C GLY A 37 9.46 -21.40 -6.31
N ALA A 38 10.48 -20.56 -6.17
CA ALA A 38 11.80 -20.80 -6.75
C ALA A 38 12.88 -20.03 -5.96
N SER A 39 13.76 -20.77 -5.28
CA SER A 39 14.94 -20.22 -4.61
C SER A 39 16.03 -19.94 -5.64
N PHE A 40 16.46 -18.68 -5.76
CA PHE A 40 17.69 -18.32 -6.46
C PHE A 40 18.68 -17.67 -5.48
N PRO A 41 19.98 -18.03 -5.51
CA PRO A 41 20.99 -17.38 -4.68
C PRO A 41 21.33 -15.99 -5.23
N ILE A 42 21.12 -14.95 -4.40
CA ILE A 42 21.54 -13.58 -4.71
C ILE A 42 23.00 -13.41 -4.26
N SER A 43 23.88 -13.18 -5.22
CA SER A 43 25.26 -12.72 -4.98
C SER A 43 25.27 -11.20 -5.03
N ALA A 44 25.79 -10.54 -3.97
CA ALA A 44 25.82 -9.09 -3.84
C ALA A 44 27.20 -8.52 -4.18
N PRO A 45 27.33 -7.48 -5.02
CA PRO A 45 28.54 -6.68 -5.09
C PRO A 45 28.54 -5.57 -4.02
N ALA A 46 29.71 -5.35 -3.43
CA ALA A 46 29.97 -4.31 -2.44
C ALA A 46 29.83 -2.90 -3.05
N ALA A 47 29.08 -2.03 -2.37
CA ALA A 47 28.96 -0.62 -2.69
C ALA A 47 29.93 0.21 -1.85
N THR A 48 30.67 1.09 -2.52
CA THR A 48 31.50 2.16 -1.93
C THR A 48 30.62 3.27 -1.33
N PRO A 49 31.05 3.93 -0.24
CA PRO A 49 30.33 5.05 0.35
C PRO A 49 30.58 6.32 -0.45
N GLY A 50 29.62 6.73 -1.28
CA GLY A 50 29.56 8.05 -1.92
C GLY A 50 28.45 8.88 -1.28
N GLU A 51 28.74 10.16 -1.03
CA GLU A 51 27.91 11.16 -0.34
C GLU A 51 26.39 11.00 -0.49
N SER A 52 25.73 10.98 0.66
CA SER A 52 24.27 11.05 0.80
C SER A 52 23.78 12.45 0.37
N PRO A 53 22.93 12.59 -0.65
CA PRO A 53 22.25 13.85 -0.89
C PRO A 53 21.31 14.08 0.29
N ALA A 54 21.55 15.16 1.03
CA ALA A 54 20.70 15.62 2.12
C ALA A 54 19.24 15.62 1.64
N ALA A 55 18.42 14.80 2.29
CA ALA A 55 16.99 14.69 1.99
C ALA A 55 16.35 16.08 2.11
N ALA A 56 15.88 16.62 0.98
CA ALA A 56 14.98 17.76 0.99
C ALA A 56 13.81 17.41 1.91
N GLY A 57 13.65 18.16 3.00
CA GLY A 57 12.62 17.90 3.99
C GLY A 57 11.24 17.92 3.35
N VAL A 58 10.41 16.94 3.69
CA VAL A 58 9.00 16.91 3.28
C VAL A 58 8.30 18.18 3.79
N ASP A 59 7.67 18.96 2.91
CA ASP A 59 6.79 20.07 3.33
C ASP A 59 5.56 19.48 4.02
N ARG A 60 5.51 19.61 5.34
CA ARG A 60 4.43 19.09 6.18
C ARG A 60 3.42 20.14 6.63
N SER A 61 3.39 21.31 5.99
CA SER A 61 2.53 22.44 6.38
C SER A 61 1.09 22.33 5.86
N SER A 62 0.88 21.75 4.68
CA SER A 62 -0.44 21.61 4.03
C SER A 62 -0.74 20.14 3.72
N PRO A 63 -1.85 19.59 4.23
CA PRO A 63 -2.15 18.17 4.04
C PRO A 63 -2.49 17.83 2.58
N ASP A 64 -3.15 18.73 1.86
CA ASP A 64 -3.46 18.57 0.43
C ASP A 64 -2.19 18.59 -0.44
N ARG A 65 -1.28 19.56 -0.23
CA ARG A 65 0.00 19.62 -0.95
C ARG A 65 0.87 18.41 -0.65
N MET A 66 0.86 17.94 0.60
CA MET A 66 1.58 16.75 1.01
C MET A 66 1.11 15.50 0.26
N VAL A 67 -0.20 15.25 0.24
CA VAL A 67 -0.77 14.10 -0.48
C VAL A 67 -0.44 14.21 -1.97
N ARG A 68 -0.58 15.41 -2.55
CA ARG A 68 -0.23 15.65 -3.94
C ARG A 68 1.23 15.30 -4.23
N ALA A 69 2.16 15.82 -3.43
CA ALA A 69 3.59 15.56 -3.60
C ALA A 69 3.92 14.07 -3.47
N ALA A 70 3.33 13.38 -2.50
CA ALA A 70 3.53 11.94 -2.29
C ALA A 70 3.01 11.09 -3.46
N VAL A 71 1.80 11.39 -3.95
CA VAL A 71 1.14 10.58 -5.00
C VAL A 71 1.69 10.89 -6.38
N GLU A 72 1.73 12.17 -6.75
CA GLU A 72 2.16 12.59 -8.08
C GLU A 72 3.68 12.42 -8.25
N GLY A 73 4.47 12.58 -7.18
CA GLY A 73 5.92 12.34 -7.21
C GLY A 73 6.28 10.88 -7.51
N VAL A 74 5.58 9.93 -6.86
CA VAL A 74 5.75 8.50 -7.13
C VAL A 74 5.42 8.18 -8.58
N LEU A 75 4.29 8.67 -9.08
CA LEU A 75 3.86 8.41 -10.46
C LEU A 75 4.79 9.06 -11.49
N ALA A 76 5.23 10.29 -11.26
CA ALA A 76 6.20 10.96 -12.12
C ALA A 76 7.51 10.15 -12.21
N THR A 77 7.99 9.62 -11.09
CA THR A 77 9.21 8.79 -11.04
C THR A 77 9.01 7.47 -11.79
N ILE A 78 7.87 6.79 -11.58
CA ILE A 78 7.53 5.54 -12.27
C ILE A 78 7.43 5.76 -13.78
N GLN A 79 6.84 6.88 -14.20
CA GLN A 79 6.70 7.22 -15.61
C GLN A 79 8.03 7.64 -16.22
N ALA A 80 8.91 8.36 -15.50
CA ALA A 80 10.18 8.85 -16.04
C ALA A 80 11.20 7.73 -16.30
N ASN A 81 11.21 6.68 -15.48
CA ASN A 81 12.17 5.58 -15.61
C ASN A 81 11.61 4.42 -16.47
N PRO A 82 12.31 4.00 -17.55
CA PRO A 82 11.84 2.92 -18.43
C PRO A 82 11.59 1.59 -17.72
N ASP A 83 12.40 1.22 -16.73
CA ASP A 83 12.27 -0.06 -16.04
C ASP A 83 11.00 -0.10 -15.19
N THR A 84 10.74 0.97 -14.43
CA THR A 84 9.51 1.09 -13.64
C THR A 84 8.29 1.22 -14.55
N ARG A 85 8.40 1.93 -15.69
CA ARG A 85 7.33 2.04 -16.69
C ARG A 85 7.00 0.69 -17.33
N ASN A 86 8.02 -0.14 -17.55
CA ASN A 86 7.87 -1.49 -18.09
C ASN A 86 7.37 -2.51 -17.05
N GLY A 87 7.19 -2.08 -15.79
CA GLY A 87 6.58 -2.88 -14.73
C GLY A 87 7.58 -3.66 -13.87
N ASP A 88 8.86 -3.26 -13.81
CA ASP A 88 9.83 -3.82 -12.87
C ASP A 88 9.36 -3.59 -11.43
N LEU A 89 8.90 -4.68 -10.81
CA LEU A 89 8.24 -4.63 -9.51
C LEU A 89 9.19 -4.23 -8.38
N ASP A 90 10.45 -4.63 -8.45
CA ASP A 90 11.44 -4.32 -7.41
C ASP A 90 11.79 -2.84 -7.44
N LYS A 91 11.96 -2.26 -8.63
CA LYS A 91 12.20 -0.82 -8.77
C LYS A 91 10.99 0.01 -8.37
N ILE A 92 9.77 -0.42 -8.73
CA ILE A 92 8.55 0.28 -8.28
C ILE A 92 8.40 0.19 -6.76
N THR A 93 8.66 -0.97 -6.17
CA THR A 93 8.69 -1.17 -4.72
C THR A 93 9.69 -0.20 -4.06
N ALA A 94 10.88 -0.04 -4.63
CA ALA A 94 11.88 0.91 -4.15
C ALA A 94 11.39 2.37 -4.22
N VAL A 95 10.77 2.78 -5.32
CA VAL A 95 10.18 4.12 -5.47
C VAL A 95 9.13 4.37 -4.40
N VAL A 96 8.19 3.44 -4.18
CA VAL A 96 7.16 3.58 -3.14
C VAL A 96 7.80 3.72 -1.75
N ARG A 97 8.82 2.91 -1.44
CA ARG A 97 9.53 3.00 -0.14
C ARG A 97 10.22 4.34 0.04
N GLN A 98 10.87 4.86 -0.99
CA GLN A 98 11.66 6.09 -0.90
C GLN A 98 10.81 7.35 -0.97
N GLN A 99 9.72 7.34 -1.74
CA GLN A 99 8.97 8.55 -2.05
C GLN A 99 7.59 8.61 -1.41
N PHE A 100 6.99 7.48 -1.03
CA PHE A 100 5.68 7.49 -0.37
C PHE A 100 5.79 7.34 1.15
N LEU A 101 6.54 6.34 1.63
CA LEU A 101 6.62 6.05 3.07
C LEU A 101 7.06 7.23 3.95
N PRO A 102 7.96 8.16 3.55
CA PRO A 102 8.34 9.32 4.37
C PRO A 102 7.18 10.29 4.69
N TYR A 103 6.08 10.20 3.94
CA TYR A 103 4.85 10.97 4.15
C TYR A 103 3.88 10.27 5.10
N THR A 104 4.20 9.06 5.56
CA THR A 104 3.30 8.21 6.34
C THR A 104 3.74 8.03 7.79
N ASP A 105 2.77 7.83 8.68
CA ASP A 105 2.98 7.27 10.01
C ASP A 105 2.58 5.79 10.00
N PHE A 106 3.44 4.98 9.37
CA PHE A 106 3.15 3.54 9.20
C PHE A 106 3.15 2.77 10.53
N GLN A 107 3.83 3.28 11.56
CA GLN A 107 3.80 2.70 12.89
C GLN A 107 2.39 2.82 13.48
N ARG A 108 1.77 3.99 13.35
CA ARG A 108 0.38 4.19 13.73
C ARG A 108 -0.56 3.34 12.89
N THR A 109 -0.36 3.26 11.56
CA THR A 109 -1.16 2.39 10.69
C THR A 109 -1.15 0.95 11.19
N THR A 110 0.03 0.41 11.47
CA THR A 110 0.21 -0.96 11.98
C THR A 110 -0.47 -1.13 13.34
N ARG A 111 -0.22 -0.22 14.29
CA ARG A 111 -0.84 -0.28 15.62
C ARG A 111 -2.37 -0.28 15.56
N LEU A 112 -2.96 0.58 14.73
CA LEU A 112 -4.41 0.69 14.59
C LEU A 112 -5.00 -0.53 13.87
N ALA A 113 -4.29 -1.10 12.89
CA ALA A 113 -4.69 -2.33 12.21
C ALA A 113 -4.62 -3.54 13.16
N VAL A 114 -3.60 -3.67 14.00
CA VAL A 114 -3.50 -4.77 14.97
C VAL A 114 -4.52 -4.61 16.11
N GLY A 115 -4.89 -3.37 16.45
CA GLY A 115 -5.93 -3.09 17.44
C GLY A 115 -5.48 -3.36 18.88
N SER A 116 -6.39 -3.88 19.71
CA SER A 116 -6.15 -4.09 21.15
C SER A 116 -4.97 -5.02 21.44
N ALA A 117 -4.75 -6.02 20.57
CA ALA A 117 -3.67 -7.00 20.70
C ALA A 117 -2.26 -6.38 20.59
N TRP A 118 -2.14 -5.17 20.03
CA TRP A 118 -0.86 -4.47 19.96
C TRP A 118 -0.25 -4.24 21.35
N ARG A 119 -1.09 -3.97 22.36
CA ARG A 119 -0.63 -3.71 23.74
C ARG A 119 -0.02 -4.94 24.42
N SER A 120 -0.39 -6.14 23.97
CA SER A 120 0.13 -7.41 24.47
C SER A 120 1.32 -7.95 23.66
N ALA A 121 1.66 -7.32 22.53
CA ALA A 121 2.78 -7.75 21.70
C ALA A 121 4.12 -7.28 22.30
N THR A 122 5.14 -8.15 22.30
CA THR A 122 6.50 -7.77 22.70
C THR A 122 7.11 -6.76 21.71
N PRO A 123 8.16 -6.01 22.09
CA PRO A 123 8.84 -5.09 21.16
C PRO A 123 9.29 -5.77 19.86
N GLU A 124 9.79 -7.01 19.94
CA GLU A 124 10.22 -7.81 18.79
C GLU A 124 9.04 -8.16 17.90
N GLN A 125 7.91 -8.56 18.49
CA GLN A 125 6.68 -8.84 17.75
C GLN A 125 6.13 -7.58 17.08
N GLN A 126 6.14 -6.43 17.77
CA GLN A 126 5.71 -5.15 17.19
C GLN A 126 6.56 -4.77 15.97
N LYS A 127 7.90 -4.96 16.07
CA LYS A 127 8.82 -4.76 14.95
C LYS A 127 8.51 -5.70 13.78
N GLN A 128 8.32 -6.99 14.06
CA GLN A 128 7.97 -7.97 13.02
C GLN A 128 6.64 -7.64 12.35
N LEU A 129 5.60 -7.30 13.11
CA LEU A 129 4.30 -6.88 12.58
C LEU A 129 4.44 -5.65 11.67
N TYR A 130 5.22 -4.65 12.11
CA TYR A 130 5.50 -3.46 11.31
C TYR A 130 6.18 -3.82 9.98
N GLU A 131 7.30 -4.54 10.02
CA GLU A 131 8.10 -4.85 8.84
C GLU A 131 7.33 -5.72 7.84
N GLN A 132 6.62 -6.73 8.34
CA GLN A 132 5.86 -7.66 7.51
C GLN A 132 4.62 -6.99 6.93
N PHE A 133 3.89 -6.19 7.71
CA PHE A 133 2.72 -5.48 7.20
C PHE A 133 3.10 -4.39 6.19
N GLN A 134 4.20 -3.67 6.44
CA GLN A 134 4.74 -2.69 5.49
C GLN A 134 5.12 -3.36 4.17
N THR A 135 5.81 -4.50 4.24
CA THR A 135 6.21 -5.25 3.04
C THR A 135 4.99 -5.75 2.25
N LEU A 136 3.98 -6.27 2.94
CA LEU A 136 2.74 -6.73 2.31
C LEU A 136 2.06 -5.60 1.53
N LEU A 137 1.86 -4.44 2.16
CA LEU A 137 1.18 -3.33 1.52
C LEU A 137 2.01 -2.73 0.38
N VAL A 138 3.29 -2.47 0.60
CA VAL A 138 4.16 -1.87 -0.43
C VAL A 138 4.17 -2.75 -1.68
N ARG A 139 4.32 -4.07 -1.54
CA ARG A 139 4.32 -4.99 -2.69
C ARG A 139 2.98 -5.02 -3.42
N SER A 140 1.87 -5.09 -2.68
CA SER A 140 0.53 -5.12 -3.25
C SER A 140 0.22 -3.85 -4.06
N TYR A 141 0.63 -2.68 -3.54
CA TYR A 141 0.46 -1.41 -4.25
C TYR A 141 1.46 -1.23 -5.40
N ALA A 142 2.71 -1.68 -5.24
CA ALA A 142 3.69 -1.68 -6.32
C ALA A 142 3.21 -2.52 -7.51
N LEU A 143 2.55 -3.66 -7.26
CA LEU A 143 1.92 -4.48 -8.30
C LEU A 143 0.79 -3.74 -9.01
N SER A 144 -0.03 -2.99 -8.27
CA SER A 144 -1.10 -2.18 -8.88
C SER A 144 -0.53 -1.04 -9.72
N LEU A 145 0.53 -0.38 -9.23
CA LEU A 145 1.25 0.67 -9.96
C LEU A 145 1.98 0.13 -11.20
N SER A 146 2.50 -1.10 -11.15
CA SER A 146 3.16 -1.76 -12.28
C SER A 146 2.21 -2.07 -13.44
N GLN A 147 0.89 -1.95 -13.23
CA GLN A 147 -0.14 -2.12 -14.25
C GLN A 147 -0.63 -0.80 -14.84
N VAL A 148 -0.24 0.34 -14.27
CA VAL A 148 -0.58 1.66 -14.81
C VAL A 148 0.22 1.86 -16.10
N ARG A 149 -0.49 1.96 -17.23
CA ARG A 149 0.10 2.23 -18.56
C ARG A 149 -0.18 3.65 -19.05
N GLU A 150 -1.16 4.33 -18.44
CA GLU A 150 -1.55 5.65 -18.86
C GLU A 150 -0.57 6.73 -18.40
N GLN A 151 -0.21 7.59 -19.34
CA GLN A 151 0.68 8.72 -19.08
C GLN A 151 -0.08 9.96 -18.59
N ALA A 152 -1.40 10.04 -18.85
CA ALA A 152 -2.23 11.22 -18.57
C ALA A 152 -3.30 10.98 -17.48
N LEU A 153 -2.89 10.46 -16.32
CA LEU A 153 -3.77 10.39 -15.15
C LEU A 153 -4.13 11.80 -14.69
N LYS A 154 -5.42 12.06 -14.45
CA LYS A 154 -5.90 13.35 -13.95
C LYS A 154 -6.31 13.22 -12.50
N PHE A 155 -5.60 13.93 -11.62
CA PHE A 155 -5.90 14.00 -10.20
C PHE A 155 -6.86 15.15 -9.91
N ARG A 156 -7.84 14.89 -9.04
CA ARG A 156 -8.65 15.94 -8.41
C ARG A 156 -8.53 15.80 -6.90
N TYR A 157 -8.43 16.95 -6.24
CA TYR A 157 -8.35 17.06 -4.79
C TYR A 157 -9.48 17.96 -4.34
N LYS A 158 -10.24 17.53 -3.33
CA LYS A 158 -11.19 18.43 -2.67
C LYS A 158 -10.51 19.18 -1.53
N ALA A 159 -11.15 20.25 -1.07
CA ALA A 159 -10.72 20.98 0.10
C ALA A 159 -10.64 20.02 1.31
N PRO A 160 -9.55 20.04 2.10
CA PRO A 160 -9.39 19.15 3.24
C PRO A 160 -10.48 19.39 4.28
N ARG A 161 -11.05 18.31 4.83
CA ARG A 161 -12.01 18.38 5.93
C ARG A 161 -11.30 18.11 7.25
N THR A 162 -10.95 19.17 7.97
CA THR A 162 -10.23 19.11 9.25
C THR A 162 -11.20 18.88 10.41
N SER A 163 -10.80 18.02 11.35
CA SER A 163 -11.47 17.75 12.61
C SER A 163 -10.41 17.60 13.70
N GLY A 164 -10.18 18.66 14.48
CA GLY A 164 -9.10 18.70 15.46
C GLY A 164 -7.73 18.53 14.81
N ASN A 165 -6.97 17.50 15.22
CA ASN A 165 -5.67 17.18 14.66
C ASN A 165 -5.73 16.19 13.49
N ASP A 166 -6.93 15.75 13.09
CA ASP A 166 -7.14 14.84 11.97
C ASP A 166 -7.71 15.60 10.77
N VAL A 167 -7.38 15.15 9.57
CA VAL A 167 -7.93 15.68 8.32
C VAL A 167 -8.13 14.56 7.31
N VAL A 168 -9.21 14.65 6.54
CA VAL A 168 -9.41 13.82 5.35
C VAL A 168 -9.15 14.66 4.11
N VAL A 169 -8.22 14.19 3.27
CA VAL A 169 -7.98 14.71 1.92
C VAL A 169 -8.66 13.76 0.96
N GLU A 170 -9.79 14.19 0.39
CA GLU A 170 -10.52 13.41 -0.61
C GLU A 170 -9.87 13.60 -1.98
N THR A 171 -9.56 12.49 -2.66
CA THR A 171 -8.97 12.54 -3.99
C THR A 171 -9.67 11.58 -4.96
N SER A 172 -9.58 11.91 -6.24
CA SER A 172 -10.05 11.04 -7.31
C SER A 172 -9.04 11.04 -8.46
N VAL A 173 -8.78 9.87 -9.01
CA VAL A 173 -7.93 9.69 -10.19
C VAL A 173 -8.81 9.29 -11.36
N LEU A 174 -8.77 10.08 -12.44
CA LEU A 174 -9.44 9.73 -13.68
C LEU A 174 -8.46 9.02 -14.62
N ASN A 175 -8.86 7.83 -15.06
CA ASN A 175 -8.16 6.98 -15.99
C ASN A 175 -9.11 6.53 -17.11
N LYS A 176 -8.95 7.03 -18.34
CA LYS A 176 -9.76 6.65 -19.52
C LYS A 176 -11.28 6.67 -19.31
N GLY A 177 -11.77 7.59 -18.47
CA GLY A 177 -13.19 7.74 -18.15
C GLY A 177 -13.63 7.01 -16.88
N ASP A 178 -12.80 6.11 -16.34
CA ASP A 178 -13.00 5.52 -15.03
C ASP A 178 -12.46 6.46 -13.93
N GLU A 179 -13.30 6.76 -12.95
CA GLU A 179 -12.93 7.56 -11.78
C GLU A 179 -12.74 6.64 -10.57
N VAL A 180 -11.52 6.63 -10.03
CA VAL A 180 -11.18 5.88 -8.81
C VAL A 180 -11.01 6.86 -7.66
N LYS A 181 -11.83 6.71 -6.62
CA LYS A 181 -11.73 7.51 -5.39
C LYS A 181 -10.69 6.92 -4.45
N ILE A 182 -9.79 7.78 -3.99
CA ILE A 182 -8.75 7.43 -3.02
C ILE A 182 -8.70 8.56 -1.99
N ASP A 183 -9.10 8.28 -0.76
CA ASP A 183 -9.08 9.30 0.30
C ASP A 183 -7.96 9.01 1.29
N TYR A 184 -7.39 10.06 1.87
CA TYR A 184 -6.27 9.93 2.81
C TYR A 184 -6.67 10.53 4.16
N ARG A 185 -6.48 9.77 5.24
CA ARG A 185 -6.49 10.35 6.59
C ARG A 185 -5.09 10.73 6.99
N LEU A 186 -4.94 11.98 7.38
CA LEU A 186 -3.71 12.51 7.93
C LEU A 186 -3.96 12.96 9.37
N GLN A 187 -2.95 12.82 10.21
CA GLN A 187 -2.91 13.46 11.51
C GLN A 187 -1.74 14.43 11.58
N ARG A 188 -1.96 15.56 12.27
CA ARG A 188 -0.92 16.50 12.66
C ARG A 188 -0.23 16.02 13.94
N GLY A 189 1.07 15.74 13.84
CA GLY A 189 1.97 15.50 14.96
C GLY A 189 2.95 16.65 15.16
N ALA A 190 3.92 16.47 16.06
CA ALA A 190 4.96 17.48 16.33
C ALA A 190 5.78 17.82 15.07
N ALA A 191 6.04 16.83 14.23
CA ALA A 191 6.78 16.99 12.99
C ALA A 191 5.91 17.42 11.79
N GLY A 192 4.63 17.75 11.99
CA GLY A 192 3.68 18.13 10.92
C GLY A 192 2.67 17.04 10.56
N TRP A 193 2.00 17.17 9.41
CA TRP A 193 1.04 16.18 8.94
C TRP A 193 1.71 14.85 8.54
N SER A 194 1.01 13.74 8.68
CA SER A 194 1.43 12.42 8.18
C SER A 194 0.21 11.56 7.85
N ILE A 195 0.26 10.88 6.71
CA ILE A 195 -0.78 9.95 6.26
C ILE A 195 -0.75 8.70 7.16
N TYR A 196 -1.88 8.31 7.72
CA TYR A 196 -1.95 7.08 8.52
C TYR A 196 -2.96 6.07 8.00
N ASP A 197 -3.92 6.47 7.15
CA ASP A 197 -4.93 5.57 6.59
C ASP A 197 -5.26 5.99 5.15
N ILE A 198 -5.66 5.02 4.34
CA ILE A 198 -6.07 5.23 2.95
C ILE A 198 -7.41 4.55 2.74
N ASN A 199 -8.35 5.25 2.12
CA ASN A 199 -9.60 4.71 1.65
C ASN A 199 -9.48 4.40 0.17
N MET A 200 -9.85 3.19 -0.23
CA MET A 200 -10.03 2.86 -1.65
C MET A 200 -11.40 2.24 -1.83
N SER A 201 -12.15 2.73 -2.82
CA SER A 201 -13.47 2.21 -3.15
C SER A 201 -14.45 2.18 -1.96
N GLY A 202 -14.33 3.14 -1.04
CA GLY A 202 -15.19 3.29 0.13
C GLY A 202 -14.73 2.55 1.38
N ALA A 203 -13.68 1.73 1.33
CA ALA A 203 -13.17 0.98 2.47
C ALA A 203 -11.86 1.56 3.01
N TRP A 204 -11.82 1.89 4.30
CA TRP A 204 -10.59 2.30 4.98
C TRP A 204 -9.70 1.10 5.25
N LEU A 205 -8.44 1.19 4.84
CA LEU A 205 -7.46 0.12 4.94
C LEU A 205 -7.33 -0.40 6.37
N ILE A 206 -7.15 0.50 7.33
CA ILE A 206 -7.01 0.11 8.75
C ILE A 206 -8.21 -0.70 9.21
N GLU A 207 -9.41 -0.30 8.83
CA GLU A 207 -10.64 -0.94 9.27
C GLU A 207 -10.78 -2.36 8.71
N VAL A 208 -10.42 -2.53 7.44
CA VAL A 208 -10.41 -3.84 6.75
C VAL A 208 -9.42 -4.77 7.44
N TYR A 209 -8.16 -4.36 7.58
CA TYR A 209 -7.13 -5.19 8.20
C TYR A 209 -7.38 -5.43 9.68
N ARG A 210 -8.00 -4.48 10.40
CA ARG A 210 -8.36 -4.68 11.81
C ARG A 210 -9.31 -5.83 12.02
N ARG A 211 -10.34 -5.97 11.17
CA ARG A 211 -11.24 -7.13 11.25
C ARG A 211 -10.50 -8.43 10.97
N GLN A 212 -9.71 -8.44 9.90
CA GLN A 212 -8.96 -9.63 9.49
C GLN A 212 -7.91 -10.06 10.53
N PHE A 213 -7.16 -9.11 11.09
CA PHE A 213 -6.14 -9.38 12.10
C PHE A 213 -6.77 -9.82 13.41
N ALA A 214 -7.91 -9.26 13.81
CA ALA A 214 -8.64 -9.72 14.99
C ALA A 214 -9.01 -11.21 14.88
N ASP A 215 -9.51 -11.66 13.72
CA ASP A 215 -9.86 -13.06 13.49
C ASP A 215 -8.63 -14.00 13.55
N ILE A 216 -7.49 -13.54 13.04
CA ILE A 216 -6.24 -14.31 13.08
C ILE A 216 -5.69 -14.38 14.50
N VAL A 217 -5.67 -13.25 15.21
CA VAL A 217 -5.19 -13.15 16.59
C VAL A 217 -6.07 -13.97 17.54
N ALA A 218 -7.39 -13.98 17.34
CA ALA A 218 -8.30 -14.81 18.13
C ALA A 218 -7.99 -16.31 18.03
N LYS A 219 -7.44 -16.77 16.89
CA LYS A 219 -7.12 -18.19 16.64
C LYS A 219 -5.69 -18.57 17.01
N GLY A 220 -4.73 -17.67 16.83
CA GLY A 220 -3.30 -17.99 16.92
C GLY A 220 -2.46 -16.97 17.69
N GLY A 221 -3.07 -16.00 18.35
CA GLY A 221 -2.38 -14.92 19.03
C GLY A 221 -1.56 -14.02 18.09
N ILE A 222 -0.70 -13.20 18.67
CA ILE A 222 0.20 -12.31 17.91
C ILE A 222 1.18 -13.11 17.04
N GLU A 223 1.68 -14.24 17.54
CA GLU A 223 2.59 -15.10 16.77
C GLU A 223 1.89 -15.66 15.51
N GLY A 224 0.61 -16.05 15.62
CA GLY A 224 -0.20 -16.45 14.47
C GLY A 224 -0.33 -15.35 13.42
N LEU A 225 -0.49 -14.09 13.84
CA LEU A 225 -0.53 -12.95 12.94
C LEU A 225 0.82 -12.70 12.25
N VAL A 226 1.93 -12.78 12.98
CA VAL A 226 3.27 -12.66 12.40
C VAL A 226 3.51 -13.75 11.35
N LYS A 227 3.19 -15.02 11.67
CA LYS A 227 3.30 -16.14 10.73
C LYS A 227 2.41 -15.95 9.51
N TYR A 228 1.20 -15.43 9.70
CA TYR A 228 0.30 -15.09 8.62
C TYR A 228 0.95 -14.09 7.67
N LEU A 229 1.43 -12.94 8.16
CA LEU A 229 2.02 -11.90 7.33
C LEU A 229 3.30 -12.39 6.63
N ALA A 230 4.18 -13.10 7.34
CA ALA A 230 5.40 -13.66 6.77
C ALA A 230 5.12 -14.63 5.62
N ARG A 231 4.10 -15.49 5.76
CA ARG A 231 3.69 -16.42 4.69
C ARG A 231 3.20 -15.68 3.44
N HIS A 232 2.44 -14.59 3.61
CA HIS A 232 1.94 -13.81 2.48
C HIS A 232 3.04 -13.04 1.76
N ASN A 233 4.12 -12.69 2.47
CA ASN A 233 5.28 -12.04 1.85
C ASN A 233 6.26 -13.04 1.20
N ALA A 234 6.10 -14.35 1.43
CA ALA A 234 6.95 -15.37 0.83
C ALA A 234 6.34 -16.00 -0.45
N ALA A 235 5.08 -15.70 -0.74
CA ALA A 235 4.35 -16.11 -1.94
C ALA A 235 4.46 -15.02 -3.03
#